data_AF-A0A9P7A273-F1
#
_entry.id   AF-A0A9P7A273-F1
#
_cell.length_a   1.000
_cell.length_b   1.000
_cell.length_c   1.000
_cell.angle_alpha   90.00
_cell.angle_beta   90.00
_cell.angle_gamma   90.00
#
_symmetry.space_group_name_H-M   'P 1'
#
loop_
_entity.id
_entity.type
_entity.pdbx_description
1 polymer ?
#
loop_
_entity_poly.entity_id
_entity_poly.type
_entity_poly.pdbx_seq_one_letter_code
_entity_poly.pdbx_strand_id
1 'polypeptide(L)' 'MLATLDICKARDEQGVEIEPVVRFENTVLRTPSPFACDTRPRSEEALRLIMEGE' A
#
# COMPACT_ATOMS: atom_id res chain seq x y z
N MET A 1 9.15 6.48 9.87
CA MET A 1 7.87 6.67 9.15
C MET A 1 7.14 5.36 8.85
N LEU A 2 7.77 4.28 8.36
CA LEU A 2 7.04 3.02 8.09
C LEU A 2 6.29 2.43 9.32
N ALA A 3 6.77 2.70 10.54
CA ALA A 3 6.12 2.26 11.77
C ALA A 3 4.78 2.97 12.08
N THR A 4 4.43 4.07 11.39
CA THR A 4 3.16 4.77 11.59
C THR A 4 2.07 4.36 10.60
N LEU A 5 2.40 3.45 9.66
CA LEU A 5 1.51 2.98 8.60
C LEU A 5 1.20 1.50 8.77
N ASP A 6 -0.08 1.15 8.71
CA ASP A 6 -0.54 -0.22 8.53
C ASP A 6 -0.51 -0.52 7.03
N ILE A 7 0.34 -1.46 6.64
CA ILE A 7 0.57 -1.83 5.24
C ILE A 7 0.06 -3.25 5.07
N CYS A 8 -1.03 -3.39 4.33
CA CYS A 8 -1.74 -4.64 4.15
C CYS A 8 -2.00 -4.90 2.66
N LYS A 9 -2.37 -6.14 2.34
CA LYS A 9 -2.89 -6.47 1.00
C LYS A 9 -4.17 -5.65 0.76
N ALA A 10 -4.33 -5.15 -0.45
CA ALA A 10 -5.58 -4.52 -0.85
C ALA A 10 -6.73 -5.53 -0.71
N ARG A 11 -7.91 -5.04 -0.34
CA ARG A 11 -9.13 -5.86 -0.28
C ARG A 11 -10.06 -5.43 -1.39
N ASP A 12 -10.78 -6.38 -1.96
CA ASP A 12 -11.83 -6.11 -2.95
C ASP A 12 -13.12 -5.57 -2.29
N GLU A 13 -14.15 -5.32 -3.09
CA GLU A 13 -15.46 -4.83 -2.62
C GLU A 13 -16.15 -5.77 -1.62
N GLN A 14 -15.73 -7.04 -1.59
CA GLN A 14 -16.27 -8.08 -0.72
C GLN A 14 -15.41 -8.27 0.53
N GLY A 15 -14.31 -7.51 0.67
CA GLY A 15 -13.39 -7.58 1.79
C GLY A 15 -12.37 -8.72 1.69
N VAL A 16 -12.26 -9.39 0.54
CA VAL A 16 -11.31 -10.48 0.31
C VAL A 16 -9.95 -9.90 -0.07
N GLU A 17 -8.88 -10.45 0.50
CA GLU A 17 -7.52 -10.03 0.17
C GLU A 17 -7.19 -10.33 -1.30
N ILE A 18 -6.74 -9.29 -2.01
CA ILE A 18 -6.27 -9.38 -3.39
C ILE A 18 -4.81 -9.83 -3.33
N GLU A 19 -4.54 -11.04 -3.83
CA GLU A 19 -3.16 -11.55 -3.90
C GLU A 19 -2.35 -10.74 -4.93
N PRO A 20 -1.21 -10.13 -4.55
CA PRO A 20 -0.37 -9.39 -5.48
C PRO A 20 0.22 -10.30 -6.56
N VAL A 21 -0.06 -10.01 -7.83
CA VAL A 21 0.54 -10.75 -8.94
C VAL A 21 1.92 -10.19 -9.24
N VAL A 22 2.96 -11.00 -9.01
CA VAL A 22 4.35 -10.63 -9.32
C VAL A 22 4.58 -10.78 -10.82
N ARG A 23 4.38 -9.68 -11.56
CA ARG A 23 4.62 -9.57 -13.00
C ARG A 23 5.76 -8.60 -13.27
N PHE A 24 6.65 -8.92 -14.19
CA PHE A 24 7.71 -8.02 -14.65
C PHE A 24 7.52 -7.81 -16.15
N GLU A 25 6.96 -6.68 -16.53
CA GLU A 25 6.67 -6.38 -17.94
C GLU A 25 7.89 -5.86 -18.71
N ASN A 26 8.84 -5.25 -17.99
CA ASN A 26 10.06 -4.76 -18.59
C ASN A 26 11.11 -5.88 -18.70
N THR A 27 11.73 -6.00 -19.86
CA THR A 27 12.77 -7.00 -20.15
C THR A 27 14.16 -6.59 -19.66
N VAL A 28 14.37 -5.30 -19.37
CA VAL A 28 15.65 -4.71 -18.92
C VAL A 28 15.61 -4.36 -17.44
N LEU A 29 14.50 -3.80 -16.95
CA LEU A 29 14.31 -3.42 -15.55
C LEU A 29 13.53 -4.51 -14.81
N ARG A 30 14.02 -4.90 -13.63
CA ARG A 30 13.38 -5.93 -12.81
C ARG A 30 12.44 -5.36 -11.76
N THR A 31 11.77 -4.26 -12.11
CA THR A 31 10.73 -3.64 -11.27
C THR A 31 9.41 -4.36 -11.52
N PRO A 32 8.71 -4.85 -10.47
CA PRO A 32 7.41 -5.47 -10.66
C PRO A 32 6.39 -4.44 -11.17
N SER A 33 5.40 -4.91 -11.93
CA SER A 33 4.23 -4.11 -12.29
C SER A 33 3.53 -3.61 -11.01
N PRO A 34 2.90 -2.42 -11.05
CA PRO A 34 2.14 -1.91 -9.92
C PRO A 34 1.08 -2.92 -9.47
N PHE A 35 0.95 -3.08 -8.15
CA PHE A 35 -0.06 -3.92 -7.52
C PHE A 35 -0.82 -3.11 -6.49
N ALA A 36 -2.09 -3.46 -6.27
CA ALA A 36 -2.91 -2.80 -5.27
C ALA A 36 -2.40 -3.14 -3.86
N CYS A 37 -2.17 -2.12 -3.05
CA CYS A 37 -1.87 -2.26 -1.63
C CYS A 37 -2.74 -1.29 -0.83
N ASP A 38 -3.07 -1.68 0.40
CA ASP A 38 -3.78 -0.84 1.35
C ASP A 38 -2.76 -0.28 2.35
N THR A 39 -2.62 1.04 2.39
CA THR A 39 -1.70 1.74 3.29
C THR A 39 -2.48 2.79 4.08
N ARG A 40 -2.75 2.50 5.35
CA ARG A 40 -3.51 3.38 6.24
C ARG A 40 -2.67 3.83 7.43
N PRO A 41 -2.82 5.06 7.92
CA PRO A 41 -2.21 5.45 9.18
C PRO A 41 -2.70 4.56 10.32
N ARG A 42 -1.77 4.10 11.18
CA ARG A 42 -2.11 3.22 12.32
C ARG A 42 -2.91 3.92 13.41
N SER A 43 -2.84 5.25 13.50
CA SER A 43 -3.50 6.05 14.53
C SER A 43 -3.99 7.38 13.99
N GLU A 44 -4.97 7.97 14.68
CA GLU A 44 -5.47 9.31 14.39
C GLU A 44 -4.39 10.38 14.54
N GLU A 45 -3.46 10.21 15.48
CA GLU A 45 -2.31 11.11 15.64
C GLU A 45 -1.40 11.08 14.41
N ALA A 46 -1.14 9.90 13.85
CA ALA A 46 -0.36 9.76 12.63
C ALA A 46 -1.08 10.39 11.43
N LEU A 47 -2.41 10.24 11.33
CA LEU A 47 -3.22 10.91 10.31
C LEU A 47 -3.13 12.44 10.45
N ARG A 48 -3.27 12.97 11.67
CA ARG A 48 -3.19 14.42 11.93
C ARG A 48 -1.83 14.99 11.55
N LEU A 49 -0.74 14.31 11.91
CA LEU A 49 0.62 14.73 11.54
C LEU A 49 0.83 14.76 10.02
N ILE A 50 0.24 13.81 9.28
CA ILE A 50 0.30 13.80 7.81
C ILE A 50 -0.48 14.99 7.24
N MET A 51 -1.70 15.25 7.74
CA MET A 51 -2.54 16.36 7.26
C MET A 51 -2.01 17.75 7.65
N GLU A 52 -1.30 17.88 8.76
CA GLU A 52 -0.68 19.13 9.20
C GLU A 52 0.61 19.46 8.41
N GLY A 53 1.20 18.47 7.74
CA GLY A 53 2.44 18.60 6.98
C GLY A 53 2.27 18.88 5.47
N GLU A 54 1.04 18.88 4.96
CA GLU A 54 0.67 19.40 3.62
C GLU A 54 0.44 20.92 3.65
#